data_AF-A0A848CY58-F1
#
_entry.id   AF-A0A848CY58-F1
#
_cell.length_a   1.000
_cell.length_b   1.000
_cell.length_c   1.000
_cell.angle_alpha   90.00
_cell.angle_beta   90.00
_cell.angle_gamma   90.00
#
_symmetry.space_group_name_H-M   'P 1'
#
loop_
_entity.id
_entity.type
_entity.pdbx_description
1 polymer ?
#
loop_
_entity_poly.entity_id
_entity_poly.type
_entity_poly.pdbx_seq_one_letter_code
_entity_poly.pdbx_strand_id
1 'polypeptide(L)' 'MRFFPAIKLHYIGIDARYREQGYGQELMDEVFDICQEIARLSGCVFLTLEALNSAVGFYVV' A
#
# COMPACT_ATOMS: atom_id res chain seq x y z
N MET A 1 4.70 -25.26 8.51
CA MET A 1 4.71 -23.88 8.02
C MET A 1 3.27 -23.37 8.01
N ARG A 2 3.02 -22.14 8.50
CA ARG A 2 1.72 -21.46 8.35
C ARG A 2 1.88 -20.43 7.23
N PHE A 3 1.01 -20.49 6.23
CA PHE A 3 0.91 -19.49 5.17
C PHE A 3 -0.25 -18.58 5.49
N PHE A 4 -0.05 -17.28 5.37
CA PHE A 4 -1.10 -16.29 5.56
C PHE A 4 -1.40 -15.61 4.22
N PRO A 5 -2.67 -15.55 3.79
CA PRO A 5 -3.03 -14.84 2.57
C PRO A 5 -2.78 -13.34 2.76
N ALA A 6 -2.13 -12.74 1.76
CA ALA A 6 -1.75 -11.34 1.76
C ALA A 6 -1.96 -10.72 0.38
N ILE A 7 -2.29 -9.44 0.38
CA ILE A 7 -2.33 -8.59 -0.81
C ILE A 7 -0.92 -8.00 -0.97
N LYS A 8 -0.36 -8.06 -2.18
CA LYS A 8 0.93 -7.43 -2.49
C LYS A 8 0.70 -6.13 -3.24
N LEU A 9 1.06 -4.99 -2.64
CA LEU A 9 1.14 -3.72 -3.34
C LEU A 9 2.43 -3.72 -4.17
N HIS A 10 2.28 -3.89 -5.48
CA HIS A 10 3.41 -4.00 -6.40
C HIS A 10 4.06 -2.64 -6.68
N TYR A 11 3.25 -1.63 -7.00
CA TYR A 11 3.73 -0.30 -7.33
C TYR A 11 2.74 0.75 -6.89
N ILE A 12 3.29 1.82 -6.31
CA ILE A 12 2.60 3.08 -6.07
C ILE A 12 3.65 4.18 -6.25
N GLY A 13 3.28 5.28 -6.88
CA GLY A 13 4.19 6.36 -7.15
C GLY A 13 3.47 7.64 -7.51
N ILE A 14 4.01 8.74 -7.02
CA ILE A 14 3.58 10.08 -7.38
C ILE A 14 4.66 10.68 -8.28
N ASP A 15 4.21 11.23 -9.41
CA ASP A 15 5.07 11.99 -10.31
C ASP A 15 5.78 13.11 -9.52
N ALA A 16 7.07 13.32 -9.80
CA ALA A 16 7.91 14.24 -9.04
C ALA A 16 7.35 15.66 -8.95
N ARG A 17 6.57 16.10 -9.95
CA ARG A 17 5.94 17.43 -10.00
C ARG A 17 4.84 17.62 -8.97
N TYR A 18 4.29 16.53 -8.43
CA TYR A 18 3.13 16.52 -7.54
C TYR A 18 3.46 15.98 -6.14
N ARG A 19 4.74 15.73 -5.84
CA ARG A 19 5.14 15.28 -4.49
C ARG A 19 4.87 16.36 -3.44
N GLU A 20 4.78 15.92 -2.19
CA GLU A 20 4.63 16.79 -1.00
C GLU A 20 3.32 17.61 -0.96
N GLN A 21 2.36 17.28 -1.84
CA GLN A 21 1.03 17.91 -1.89
C GLN A 21 -0.07 17.05 -1.25
N GLY A 22 0.30 15.96 -0.57
CA GLY A 22 -0.65 15.05 0.08
C GLY A 22 -1.16 13.89 -0.78
N TYR A 23 -1.00 13.93 -2.12
CA TYR A 23 -1.51 12.87 -3.01
C TYR A 23 -1.00 11.46 -2.70
N GLY A 24 0.20 11.32 -2.12
CA GLY A 24 0.71 10.02 -1.71
C GLY A 24 -0.18 9.38 -0.64
N GLN A 25 -0.63 10.18 0.34
CA GLN A 25 -1.53 9.73 1.39
C GLN A 25 -2.91 9.42 0.83
N GLU A 26 -3.48 10.31 0.02
CA GLU A 26 -4.79 10.11 -0.60
C GLU A 26 -4.82 8.83 -1.45
N LEU A 27 -3.75 8.56 -2.20
CA LEU A 27 -3.63 7.34 -2.99
C LEU A 27 -3.48 6.08 -2.11
N MET A 28 -2.82 6.20 -0.96
CA MET A 28 -2.75 5.09 0.01
C MET A 28 -4.10 4.82 0.68
N ASP A 29 -4.91 5.84 0.95
CA ASP A 29 -6.26 5.68 1.49
C ASP A 29 -7.13 4.86 0.52
N GLU A 30 -7.08 5.17 -0.78
CA GLU A 30 -7.75 4.38 -1.83
C GLU A 30 -7.20 2.93 -1.89
N VAL A 31 -5.89 2.75 -1.75
CA VAL A 31 -5.29 1.40 -1.67
C VAL A 31 -5.85 0.62 -0.48
N PHE A 32 -6.02 1.26 0.69
CA PHE A 32 -6.60 0.61 1.85
C PHE A 32 -8.07 0.25 1.66
N ASP A 33 -8.86 1.11 1.02
CA ASP A 33 -10.27 0.81 0.71
C ASP A 33 -10.41 -0.38 -0.24
N ILE A 34 -9.60 -0.43 -1.30
CA ILE A 34 -9.53 -1.58 -2.21
C ILE A 34 -9.09 -2.84 -1.45
N CYS A 35 -8.08 -2.74 -0.60
CA CYS A 35 -7.58 -3.87 0.18
C CYS A 35 -8.64 -4.39 1.17
N GLN A 36 -9.44 -3.51 1.77
CA GLN A 36 -10.54 -3.89 2.66
C GLN A 36 -11.61 -4.71 1.90
N GLU A 37 -11.97 -4.30 0.69
CA GLU A 37 -12.94 -5.05 -0.11
C GLU A 37 -12.39 -6.42 -0.52
N ILE A 38 -11.12 -6.48 -0.95
CA ILE A 38 -10.45 -7.76 -1.25
C ILE A 38 -10.41 -8.64 0.01
N ALA A 39 -10.04 -8.08 1.16
CA ALA A 39 -10.00 -8.79 2.44
C ALA A 39 -11.36 -9.38 2.81
N ARG A 40 -12.44 -8.61 2.64
CA ARG A 40 -13.82 -9.05 2.90
C ARG A 40 -14.23 -10.25 2.04
N LEU A 41 -13.78 -10.29 0.78
CA LEU A 41 -14.14 -11.34 -0.17
C LEU A 41 -13.24 -12.57 -0.08
N SER A 42 -11.96 -12.40 0.29
CA SER A 42 -10.95 -13.46 0.20
C SER A 42 -10.43 -13.97 1.55
N GLY A 43 -10.64 -13.23 2.64
CA GLY A 43 -10.01 -13.52 3.94
C GLY A 43 -8.51 -13.15 4.00
N CYS A 44 -7.97 -12.42 3.02
CA CYS A 44 -6.65 -11.80 3.12
C CYS A 44 -6.62 -10.84 4.31
N VAL A 45 -5.60 -10.98 5.17
CA VAL A 45 -5.49 -10.17 6.41
C VAL A 45 -4.25 -9.28 6.45
N PHE A 46 -3.38 -9.38 5.44
CA PHE A 46 -2.15 -8.61 5.37
C PHE A 46 -2.04 -7.85 4.04
N LEU A 47 -1.51 -6.63 4.12
CA LEU A 47 -0.95 -5.89 3.00
C LEU A 47 0.56 -5.95 3.10
N THR A 48 1.23 -6.34 2.02
CA THR A 48 2.68 -6.43 1.93
C THR A 48 3.20 -5.60 0.77
N LEU A 49 4.40 -5.05 0.92
CA LEU A 49 5.05 -4.29 -0.13
C LEU A 49 6.57 -4.42 -0.02
N GLU A 50 7.25 -4.08 -1.10
CA GLU A 50 8.70 -3.86 -1.12
C GLU A 50 8.91 -2.38 -1.46
N ALA A 51 9.61 -1.65 -0.60
CA ALA A 51 9.86 -0.23 -0.80
C ALA A 51 11.27 0.01 -1.35
N LEU A 52 11.40 1.01 -2.22
CA LEU A 52 12.70 1.61 -2.50
C LEU A 52 13.23 2.26 -1.22
N ASN A 53 14.56 2.28 -1.02
CA ASN A 53 15.18 2.89 0.15
C ASN A 53 14.74 4.35 0.37
N SER A 54 14.53 5.10 -0.71
CA SER A 54 14.06 6.49 -0.69
C SER A 54 12.60 6.66 -0.28
N ALA A 55 11.82 5.57 -0.26
CA ALA A 55 10.39 5.58 0.02
C ALA A 55 10.03 4.92 1.36
N VAL A 56 10.99 4.32 2.09
CA VAL A 56 10.71 3.64 3.36
C VAL A 56 10.05 4.57 4.37
N GLY A 57 10.54 5.81 4.49
CA GLY A 57 9.99 6.81 5.42
C GLY A 57 8.55 7.23 5.14
N PHE A 58 8.03 6.95 3.94
CA PHE A 58 6.60 7.16 3.63
C PHE A 58 5.70 6.11 4.31
N TYR A 59 6.19 4.88 4.51
CA TYR A 59 5.41 3.77 5.09
C TYR A 59 5.69 3.53 6.57
N VAL A 60 6.81 4.03 7.08
CA VAL A 60 7.21 3.87 8.48
C VAL A 60 6.95 5.19 9.19
N VAL A 61 5.75 5.33 9.74
CA VAL A 61 5.40 6.35 10.74
C VAL A 61 5.55 5.74 12.12
#